data_AF-A0A2E7HM67-F1
#
_entry.id   AF-A0A2E7HM67-F1
#
_cell.length_a   1.000
_cell.length_b   1.000
_cell.length_c   1.000
_cell.angle_alpha   90.00
_cell.angle_beta   90.00
_cell.angle_gamma   90.00
#
_symmetry.space_group_name_H-M   'P 1'
#
loop_
_entity.id
_entity.type
_entity.pdbx_description
1 polymer ?
#
loop_
_entity_poly.entity_id
_entity_poly.type
_entity_poly.pdbx_seq_one_letter_code
_entity_poly.pdbx_strand_id
1 'polypeptide(L)'
;MPFFFHRVLVVNALSLLLCGYAFAKDRSFEVTQIPLEVRQYLKLDDSHQKRVSVGGFSVLGSKRVSDFALKEAAFLIRKMIGQRDDLLTALNKSKTRFVIMARDEYTTDVPEHSDLRPAIYWDQRARGLGATDERPAVSCGEENLLCLPGDPYDTENILIHELAHALHQMAIVFVHPDFQEKLEECFELATKEKIWEGTYASTNVYEYWAEGVQSWFDTNRENDHDHGSIDTREELKKSDPRLAGLISEILGETEWRYQRPQDRKERSTHLKGFDLIKEKSFAWPERFARWKKDFDLGLVSLAPEGSPEINTIKSDDKKVRKSDFSRKRSMLYFHNLTQKSIVLEWIDFEGNPRQSRILRHRDHAEISSFVGHVWQIKDYATGSVGSRFVLPKNKASQLTLKNPKL
;
A
#
# COMPACT_ATOMS: atom_id res chain seq x y z
N MET A 1 -48.09 -35.15 -56.06
CA MET A 1 -48.92 -35.53 -54.89
C MET A 1 -48.24 -36.70 -54.17
N PRO A 2 -48.33 -36.76 -52.82
CA PRO A 2 -47.19 -36.80 -51.90
C PRO A 2 -46.91 -38.19 -51.30
N PHE A 3 -45.79 -38.38 -50.57
CA PHE A 3 -45.71 -38.98 -49.21
C PHE A 3 -44.27 -38.98 -48.64
N PHE A 4 -44.11 -38.21 -47.54
CA PHE A 4 -43.26 -38.30 -46.34
C PHE A 4 -41.94 -39.13 -46.28
N PHE A 5 -40.88 -38.54 -45.70
CA PHE A 5 -40.28 -39.00 -44.42
C PHE A 5 -39.41 -37.91 -43.75
N HIS A 6 -39.37 -37.98 -42.41
CA HIS A 6 -38.84 -37.03 -41.43
C HIS A 6 -37.35 -36.66 -41.55
N ARG A 7 -37.04 -35.39 -41.27
CA ARG A 7 -35.84 -35.01 -40.51
C ARG A 7 -36.18 -33.97 -39.45
N VAL A 8 -35.95 -34.35 -38.20
CA VAL A 8 -36.00 -33.49 -37.01
C VAL A 8 -34.83 -32.51 -37.11
N LEU A 9 -35.13 -31.22 -37.18
CA LEU A 9 -34.17 -30.15 -36.92
C LEU A 9 -34.28 -29.79 -35.43
N VAL A 10 -33.32 -30.26 -34.63
CA VAL A 10 -33.08 -29.71 -33.30
C VAL A 10 -32.36 -28.38 -33.50
N VAL A 11 -33.10 -27.29 -33.48
CA VAL A 11 -32.52 -25.95 -33.32
C VAL A 11 -32.26 -25.76 -31.84
N ASN A 12 -31.00 -25.91 -31.42
CA ASN A 12 -30.55 -25.43 -30.12
C ASN A 12 -30.66 -23.90 -30.13
N ALA A 13 -31.74 -23.37 -29.57
CA ALA A 13 -31.84 -21.97 -29.21
C ALA A 13 -30.89 -21.73 -28.03
N LEU A 14 -29.65 -21.38 -28.35
CA LEU A 14 -28.74 -20.77 -27.38
C LEU A 14 -29.30 -19.37 -27.11
N SER A 15 -30.13 -19.24 -26.07
CA SER A 15 -30.62 -17.96 -25.57
C SER A 15 -29.43 -17.15 -25.08
N LEU A 16 -28.87 -16.33 -25.98
CA LEU A 16 -28.03 -15.19 -25.66
C LEU A 16 -28.89 -14.22 -24.82
N LEU A 17 -28.89 -14.44 -23.51
CA LEU A 17 -29.26 -13.43 -22.52
C LEU A 17 -28.13 -12.38 -22.49
N LEU A 18 -28.06 -11.59 -23.56
CA LEU A 18 -27.49 -10.26 -23.53
C LEU A 18 -28.44 -9.41 -22.66
N CYS A 19 -28.31 -9.54 -21.34
CA CYS A 19 -28.76 -8.49 -20.44
C CYS A 19 -27.95 -7.26 -20.78
N GLY A 20 -28.52 -6.38 -21.60
CA GLY A 20 -28.03 -5.03 -21.81
C GLY A 20 -27.94 -4.36 -20.44
N TYR A 21 -26.72 -4.21 -19.92
CA TYR A 21 -26.44 -3.30 -18.83
C TYR A 21 -26.70 -1.89 -19.35
N ALA A 22 -27.94 -1.43 -19.13
CA ALA A 22 -28.22 -0.01 -19.20
C ALA A 22 -27.33 0.65 -18.13
N PHE A 23 -26.36 1.44 -18.58
CA PHE A 23 -25.53 2.31 -17.75
C PHE A 23 -26.40 3.37 -17.08
N ALA A 24 -27.07 3.02 -15.99
CA ALA A 24 -27.44 4.00 -14.99
C ALA A 24 -26.12 4.45 -14.35
N LYS A 25 -25.70 5.69 -14.61
CA LYS A 25 -24.63 6.34 -13.83
C LYS A 25 -25.00 6.17 -12.35
N ASP A 26 -24.19 5.41 -11.60
CA ASP A 26 -24.32 5.17 -10.15
C ASP A 26 -24.49 6.51 -9.43
N ARG A 27 -25.74 6.92 -9.19
CA ARG A 27 -26.08 8.19 -8.54
C ARG A 27 -26.46 8.03 -7.07
N SER A 28 -26.55 6.80 -6.56
CA SER A 28 -27.03 6.56 -5.18
C SER A 28 -26.03 5.93 -4.21
N PHE A 29 -24.88 5.38 -4.66
CA PHE A 29 -23.91 4.67 -3.80
C PHE A 29 -24.60 3.87 -2.68
N GLU A 30 -25.62 3.09 -3.06
CA GLU A 30 -26.49 2.45 -2.08
C GLU A 30 -25.73 1.38 -1.31
N VAL A 31 -25.87 1.39 0.02
CA VAL A 31 -25.30 0.38 0.88
C VAL A 31 -26.28 -0.79 0.94
N THR A 32 -25.84 -1.93 0.45
CA THR A 32 -26.65 -3.15 0.39
C THR A 32 -26.01 -4.27 1.20
N GLN A 33 -26.78 -5.34 1.42
CA GLN A 33 -26.20 -6.63 1.74
C GLN A 33 -25.35 -7.14 0.57
N ILE A 34 -24.43 -8.06 0.83
CA ILE A 34 -23.58 -8.66 -0.20
C ILE A 34 -24.38 -9.76 -0.91
N PRO A 35 -24.61 -9.66 -2.24
CA PRO A 35 -25.25 -10.74 -2.98
C PRO A 35 -24.46 -12.04 -2.88
N LEU A 36 -25.15 -13.18 -2.82
CA LEU A 36 -24.53 -14.49 -2.61
C LEU A 36 -23.52 -14.81 -3.73
N GLU A 37 -23.84 -14.47 -4.97
CA GLU A 37 -22.98 -14.65 -6.13
C GLU A 37 -21.68 -13.83 -6.02
N VAL A 38 -21.74 -12.60 -5.48
CA VAL A 38 -20.55 -11.76 -5.25
C VAL A 38 -19.70 -12.37 -4.14
N ARG A 39 -20.31 -12.78 -3.02
CA ARG A 39 -19.62 -13.45 -1.92
C ARG A 39 -18.88 -14.70 -2.38
N GLN A 40 -19.54 -15.55 -3.16
CA GLN A 40 -18.94 -16.77 -3.70
C GLN A 40 -17.84 -16.46 -4.72
N TYR A 41 -18.07 -15.52 -5.63
CA TYR A 41 -17.10 -15.16 -6.67
C TYR A 41 -15.80 -14.58 -6.12
N LEU A 42 -15.90 -13.72 -5.09
CA LEU A 42 -14.77 -13.10 -4.41
C LEU A 42 -14.25 -13.92 -3.21
N LYS A 43 -14.91 -15.02 -2.85
CA LYS A 43 -14.61 -15.86 -1.68
C LYS A 43 -14.56 -15.05 -0.37
N LEU A 44 -15.54 -14.19 -0.16
CA LEU A 44 -15.57 -13.27 0.98
C LEU A 44 -15.91 -14.01 2.28
N ASP A 45 -15.16 -13.71 3.33
CA ASP A 45 -15.45 -14.13 4.71
C ASP A 45 -16.79 -13.54 5.20
N ASP A 46 -17.46 -14.27 6.10
CA ASP A 46 -18.76 -13.89 6.64
C ASP A 46 -18.71 -12.59 7.47
N SER A 47 -17.55 -12.14 7.92
CA SER A 47 -17.40 -10.84 8.60
C SER A 47 -17.69 -9.63 7.69
N HIS A 48 -17.56 -9.76 6.36
CA HIS A 48 -17.99 -8.73 5.42
C HIS A 48 -19.50 -8.72 5.33
N GLN A 49 -20.14 -7.60 5.66
CA GLN A 49 -21.60 -7.52 5.84
C GLN A 49 -22.27 -6.43 5.00
N LYS A 50 -21.53 -5.40 4.62
CA LYS A 50 -22.03 -4.26 3.85
C LYS A 50 -21.27 -4.15 2.53
N ARG A 51 -21.98 -3.72 1.48
CA ARG A 51 -21.38 -3.46 0.16
C ARG A 51 -21.94 -2.20 -0.48
N VAL A 52 -21.06 -1.46 -1.16
CA VAL A 52 -21.42 -0.51 -2.22
C VAL A 52 -20.75 -0.99 -3.52
N SER A 53 -21.48 -0.90 -4.64
CA SER A 53 -20.97 -1.24 -5.97
C SER A 53 -20.54 0.04 -6.70
N VAL A 54 -19.37 0.02 -7.35
CA VAL A 54 -18.95 1.09 -8.26
C VAL A 54 -18.56 0.44 -9.58
N GLY A 55 -19.41 0.54 -10.61
CA GLY A 55 -19.10 -0.09 -11.90
C GLY A 55 -18.81 -1.60 -11.81
N GLY A 56 -19.41 -2.29 -10.83
CA GLY A 56 -19.16 -3.71 -10.54
C GLY A 56 -18.05 -4.00 -9.53
N PHE A 57 -17.13 -3.06 -9.28
CA PHE A 57 -16.12 -3.16 -8.23
C PHE A 57 -16.78 -3.06 -6.84
N SER A 58 -16.31 -3.87 -5.89
CA SER A 58 -16.94 -4.00 -4.57
C SER A 58 -16.18 -3.19 -3.51
N VAL A 59 -16.90 -2.24 -2.89
CA VAL A 59 -16.49 -1.58 -1.65
C VAL A 59 -17.20 -2.27 -0.50
N LEU A 60 -16.45 -2.80 0.45
CA LEU A 60 -16.93 -3.70 1.50
C LEU A 60 -16.63 -3.11 2.88
N GLY A 61 -17.42 -3.54 3.86
CA GLY A 61 -17.18 -3.25 5.25
C GLY A 61 -17.87 -4.25 6.15
N SER A 62 -17.41 -4.32 7.41
CA SER A 62 -18.12 -5.06 8.44
C SER A 62 -19.43 -4.36 8.80
N LYS A 63 -20.22 -4.99 9.68
CA LYS A 63 -21.43 -4.35 10.24
C LYS A 63 -21.13 -3.06 11.02
N ARG A 64 -19.89 -2.87 11.50
CA ARG A 64 -19.47 -1.71 12.32
C ARG A 64 -19.12 -0.49 11.48
N VAL A 65 -18.67 -0.69 10.25
CA VAL A 65 -18.31 0.39 9.32
C VAL A 65 -19.49 1.31 9.05
N SER A 66 -19.23 2.62 9.04
CA SER A 66 -20.19 3.65 8.70
C SER A 66 -20.67 3.53 7.24
N ASP A 67 -21.98 3.60 7.04
CA ASP A 67 -22.58 3.67 5.69
C ASP A 67 -22.08 4.91 4.92
N PHE A 68 -21.77 6.01 5.63
CA PHE A 68 -21.19 7.21 5.02
C PHE A 68 -19.77 6.98 4.53
N ALA A 69 -18.97 6.17 5.23
CA ALA A 69 -17.62 5.83 4.79
C ALA A 69 -17.64 4.98 3.51
N LEU A 70 -18.53 3.98 3.44
CA LEU A 70 -18.73 3.17 2.22
C LEU A 70 -19.12 4.03 1.01
N LYS A 71 -20.02 4.99 1.23
CA LYS A 71 -20.47 5.93 0.22
C LYS A 71 -19.37 6.89 -0.22
N GLU A 72 -18.60 7.41 0.72
CA GLU A 72 -17.48 8.30 0.43
C GLU A 72 -16.38 7.58 -0.34
N ALA A 73 -16.01 6.36 0.05
CA ALA A 73 -15.06 5.55 -0.70
C ALA A 73 -15.54 5.31 -2.14
N ALA A 74 -16.81 4.95 -2.31
CA ALA A 74 -17.40 4.76 -3.63
C ALA A 74 -17.38 6.04 -4.49
N PHE A 75 -17.66 7.19 -3.89
CA PHE A 75 -17.54 8.50 -4.53
C PHE A 75 -16.11 8.78 -4.97
N LEU A 76 -15.12 8.60 -4.09
CA LEU A 76 -13.71 8.85 -4.39
C LEU A 76 -13.19 7.93 -5.49
N ILE A 77 -13.48 6.62 -5.42
CA ILE A 77 -13.13 5.65 -6.48
C ILE A 77 -13.71 6.11 -7.83
N ARG A 78 -14.98 6.51 -7.88
CA ARG A 78 -15.60 7.00 -9.12
C ARG A 78 -14.95 8.30 -9.60
N LYS A 79 -14.53 9.20 -8.70
CA LYS A 79 -13.84 10.44 -9.06
C LYS A 79 -12.44 10.21 -9.62
N MET A 80 -11.70 9.24 -9.07
CA MET A 80 -10.38 8.86 -9.57
C MET A 80 -10.46 8.20 -10.95
N ILE A 81 -11.40 7.28 -11.14
CA ILE A 81 -11.50 6.45 -12.34
C ILE A 81 -12.22 7.15 -13.51
N GLY A 82 -13.15 8.06 -13.20
CA GLY A 82 -13.95 8.72 -14.23
C GLY A 82 -14.75 7.71 -15.06
N GLN A 83 -14.42 7.62 -16.36
CA GLN A 83 -15.10 6.75 -17.34
C GLN A 83 -14.37 5.41 -17.58
N ARG A 84 -13.27 5.14 -16.88
CA ARG A 84 -12.43 3.93 -17.04
C ARG A 84 -13.02 2.71 -16.32
N ASP A 85 -14.26 2.35 -16.66
CA ASP A 85 -14.92 1.15 -16.10
C ASP A 85 -14.21 -0.16 -16.50
N ASP A 86 -13.35 -0.13 -17.53
CA ASP A 86 -12.42 -1.20 -17.88
C ASP A 86 -11.41 -1.49 -16.76
N LEU A 87 -10.92 -0.47 -16.05
CA LEU A 87 -10.03 -0.63 -14.89
C LEU A 87 -10.77 -1.24 -13.70
N LEU A 88 -12.00 -0.79 -13.41
CA LEU A 88 -12.84 -1.38 -12.34
C LEU A 88 -13.18 -2.85 -12.66
N THR A 89 -13.45 -3.14 -13.93
CA THR A 89 -13.66 -4.50 -14.42
C THR A 89 -12.41 -5.35 -14.23
N ALA A 90 -11.23 -4.82 -14.55
CA ALA A 90 -9.95 -5.51 -14.36
C ALA A 90 -9.67 -5.78 -12.88
N LEU A 91 -9.85 -4.80 -11.99
CA LEU A 91 -9.76 -5.01 -10.53
C LEU A 91 -10.66 -6.16 -10.06
N ASN A 92 -11.93 -6.17 -10.46
CA ASN A 92 -12.86 -7.23 -10.07
C ASN A 92 -12.49 -8.61 -10.68
N LYS A 93 -11.91 -8.65 -11.89
CA LYS A 93 -11.38 -9.88 -12.49
C LYS A 93 -10.20 -10.43 -11.71
N SER A 94 -9.31 -9.56 -11.23
CA SER A 94 -8.20 -9.87 -10.33
C SER A 94 -8.63 -10.18 -8.90
N LYS A 95 -9.94 -10.32 -8.67
CA LYS A 95 -10.58 -10.57 -7.36
C LYS A 95 -10.36 -9.45 -6.34
N THR A 96 -9.89 -8.29 -6.78
CA THR A 96 -9.64 -7.13 -5.92
C THR A 96 -10.95 -6.57 -5.37
N ARG A 97 -10.93 -6.12 -4.12
CA ARG A 97 -12.01 -5.38 -3.47
C ARG A 97 -11.43 -4.27 -2.61
N PHE A 98 -12.23 -3.23 -2.35
CA PHE A 98 -11.90 -2.20 -1.37
C PHE A 98 -12.56 -2.53 -0.04
N VAL A 99 -11.81 -2.60 1.05
CA VAL A 99 -12.31 -2.97 2.38
C VAL A 99 -12.09 -1.82 3.35
N ILE A 100 -13.17 -1.33 3.95
CA ILE A 100 -13.09 -0.28 4.97
C ILE A 100 -12.99 -0.92 6.34
N MET A 101 -12.03 -0.46 7.13
CA MET A 101 -11.95 -0.77 8.57
C MET A 101 -12.77 0.25 9.35
N ALA A 102 -13.62 -0.21 10.25
CA ALA A 102 -14.18 0.67 11.26
C ALA A 102 -13.06 1.30 12.10
N ARG A 103 -13.35 2.42 12.77
CA ARG A 103 -12.36 3.12 13.62
C ARG A 103 -11.81 2.26 14.77
N ASP A 104 -12.45 1.13 15.08
CA ASP A 104 -12.06 0.17 16.13
C ASP A 104 -11.75 -1.24 15.59
N GLU A 105 -11.63 -1.39 14.28
CA GLU A 105 -11.05 -2.55 13.57
C GLU A 105 -9.64 -2.20 13.12
N TYR A 106 -8.75 -3.17 12.99
CA TYR A 106 -7.34 -2.95 12.59
C TYR A 106 -6.94 -3.81 11.39
N THR A 107 -5.74 -3.58 10.87
CA THR A 107 -5.24 -4.23 9.66
C THR A 107 -5.47 -5.73 9.63
N THR A 108 -5.12 -6.45 10.70
CA THR A 108 -5.28 -7.91 10.76
C THR A 108 -6.69 -8.40 11.13
N ASP A 109 -7.61 -7.49 11.48
CA ASP A 109 -9.04 -7.80 11.58
C ASP A 109 -9.70 -7.90 10.19
N VAL A 110 -9.09 -7.32 9.15
CA VAL A 110 -9.47 -7.57 7.76
C VAL A 110 -9.12 -9.03 7.42
N PRO A 111 -10.11 -9.88 7.06
CA PRO A 111 -9.88 -11.31 6.83
C PRO A 111 -8.73 -11.60 5.87
N GLU A 112 -8.58 -10.77 4.85
CA GLU A 112 -7.59 -10.96 3.79
C GLU A 112 -6.18 -10.48 4.17
N HIS A 113 -6.04 -9.92 5.37
CA HIS A 113 -4.77 -9.50 5.99
C HIS A 113 -4.50 -10.24 7.31
N SER A 114 -5.36 -11.18 7.69
CA SER A 114 -5.33 -11.87 8.99
C SER A 114 -4.09 -12.74 9.22
N ASP A 115 -3.31 -13.02 8.17
CA ASP A 115 -2.08 -13.80 8.20
C ASP A 115 -0.82 -12.95 8.38
N LEU A 116 -0.92 -11.62 8.35
CA LEU A 116 0.21 -10.71 8.54
C LEU A 116 0.79 -10.83 9.95
N ARG A 117 2.12 -10.90 10.06
CA ARG A 117 2.83 -11.07 11.33
C ARG A 117 4.01 -10.10 11.47
N PRO A 118 4.36 -9.68 12.70
CA PRO A 118 3.55 -9.85 13.92
C PRO A 118 2.31 -8.93 13.88
N ALA A 119 1.14 -9.42 14.32
CA ALA A 119 -0.13 -8.68 14.17
C ALA A 119 -0.08 -7.28 14.79
N ILE A 120 0.50 -7.15 15.98
CA ILE A 120 0.64 -5.85 16.68
C ILE A 120 1.37 -4.78 15.88
N TYR A 121 2.35 -5.18 15.04
CA TYR A 121 3.04 -4.24 14.17
C TYR A 121 2.13 -3.77 13.05
N TRP A 122 1.47 -4.69 12.34
CA TRP A 122 0.59 -4.35 11.23
C TRP A 122 -0.65 -3.57 11.67
N ASP A 123 -1.23 -3.96 12.80
CA ASP A 123 -2.39 -3.30 13.39
C ASP A 123 -2.07 -1.88 13.85
N GLN A 124 -0.85 -1.64 14.35
CA GLN A 124 -0.44 -0.31 14.80
C GLN A 124 0.12 0.55 13.66
N ARG A 125 0.79 -0.06 12.68
CA ARG A 125 1.51 0.64 11.62
C ARG A 125 0.59 1.30 10.61
N ALA A 126 -0.52 0.65 10.26
CA ALA A 126 -1.27 0.97 9.05
C ALA A 126 -2.75 1.18 9.34
N ARG A 127 -3.34 2.13 8.60
CA ARG A 127 -4.80 2.24 8.41
C ARG A 127 -5.20 2.06 6.96
N GLY A 128 -4.28 1.68 6.09
CA GLY A 128 -4.54 1.24 4.73
C GLY A 128 -3.40 0.36 4.24
N LEU A 129 -3.72 -0.50 3.28
CA LEU A 129 -2.76 -1.37 2.59
C LEU A 129 -3.22 -1.59 1.15
N GLY A 130 -2.28 -1.63 0.22
CA GLY A 130 -2.49 -2.03 -1.16
C GLY A 130 -2.82 -3.52 -1.29
N ALA A 131 -3.47 -3.86 -2.39
CA ALA A 131 -3.84 -5.25 -2.72
C ALA A 131 -2.67 -6.02 -3.37
N THR A 132 -2.57 -7.31 -3.10
CA THR A 132 -1.70 -8.25 -3.86
C THR A 132 -2.52 -9.41 -4.41
N ASP A 133 -1.91 -10.26 -5.25
CA ASP A 133 -2.55 -11.48 -5.74
C ASP A 133 -2.95 -12.43 -4.59
N GLU A 134 -2.09 -12.57 -3.56
CA GLU A 134 -2.36 -13.39 -2.38
C GLU A 134 -3.35 -12.72 -1.42
N ARG A 135 -3.33 -11.40 -1.34
CA ARG A 135 -4.23 -10.60 -0.49
C ARG A 135 -4.97 -9.56 -1.33
N PRO A 136 -6.00 -9.93 -2.12
CA PRO A 136 -6.61 -8.99 -3.07
C PRO A 136 -7.57 -7.97 -2.41
N ALA A 137 -7.24 -7.46 -1.23
CA ALA A 137 -7.98 -6.41 -0.56
C ALA A 137 -7.09 -5.16 -0.52
N VAL A 138 -7.58 -4.06 -1.06
CA VAL A 138 -7.08 -2.73 -0.74
C VAL A 138 -7.89 -2.20 0.43
N SER A 139 -7.25 -1.63 1.45
CA SER A 139 -7.94 -1.22 2.68
C SER A 139 -7.72 0.24 3.08
N CYS A 140 -8.67 0.79 3.82
CA CYS A 140 -8.61 2.14 4.39
C CYS A 140 -9.47 2.21 5.66
N GLY A 141 -9.03 2.99 6.66
CA GLY A 141 -9.82 3.31 7.84
C GLY A 141 -10.94 4.30 7.53
N GLU A 142 -12.11 4.13 8.16
CA GLU A 142 -13.23 5.06 7.99
C GLU A 142 -12.92 6.44 8.55
N GLU A 143 -12.03 6.54 9.53
CA GLU A 143 -11.61 7.83 10.09
C GLU A 143 -10.94 8.74 9.06
N ASN A 144 -10.20 8.18 8.09
CA ASN A 144 -9.61 8.95 7.01
C ASN A 144 -10.64 9.41 5.98
N LEU A 145 -11.56 8.51 5.59
CA LEU A 145 -12.62 8.83 4.63
C LEU A 145 -13.56 9.92 5.13
N LEU A 146 -13.89 9.89 6.42
CA LEU A 146 -14.85 10.81 7.05
C LEU A 146 -14.18 11.97 7.78
N CYS A 147 -12.85 12.05 7.76
CA CYS A 147 -12.03 13.01 8.51
C CYS A 147 -12.41 13.08 9.99
N LEU A 148 -12.54 11.92 10.63
CA LEU A 148 -12.85 11.82 12.05
C LEU A 148 -11.67 12.34 12.89
N PRO A 149 -11.91 13.03 14.02
CA PRO A 149 -10.81 13.47 14.87
C PRO A 149 -9.95 12.29 15.34
N GLY A 150 -8.63 12.50 15.37
CA GLY A 150 -7.67 11.49 15.77
C GLY A 150 -7.17 10.59 14.63
N ASP A 151 -7.67 10.77 13.40
CA ASP A 151 -7.11 10.10 12.21
C ASP A 151 -5.58 10.31 12.14
N PRO A 152 -4.76 9.24 12.13
CA PRO A 152 -3.31 9.37 11.95
C PRO A 152 -2.93 9.90 10.56
N TYR A 153 -3.88 9.91 9.62
CA TYR A 153 -3.71 10.33 8.23
C TYR A 153 -4.47 11.60 7.84
N ASP A 154 -4.71 12.51 8.79
CA ASP A 154 -5.62 13.66 8.64
C ASP A 154 -5.20 14.76 7.64
N THR A 155 -3.97 14.71 7.13
CA THR A 155 -3.43 15.61 6.11
C THR A 155 -3.40 15.00 4.69
N GLU A 156 -3.90 13.78 4.51
CA GLU A 156 -3.95 13.11 3.19
C GLU A 156 -5.20 12.23 3.05
N ASN A 157 -5.33 11.54 1.91
CA ASN A 157 -6.40 10.57 1.69
C ASN A 157 -5.83 9.20 1.30
N ILE A 158 -5.77 8.31 2.27
CA ILE A 158 -5.15 6.98 2.13
C ILE A 158 -5.86 6.13 1.08
N LEU A 159 -7.16 6.30 0.87
CA LEU A 159 -7.84 5.61 -0.24
C LEU A 159 -7.22 5.96 -1.59
N ILE A 160 -6.86 7.22 -1.84
CA ILE A 160 -6.29 7.64 -3.13
C ILE A 160 -4.94 6.96 -3.35
N HIS A 161 -4.06 6.97 -2.34
CA HIS A 161 -2.76 6.29 -2.40
C HIS A 161 -2.92 4.76 -2.59
N GLU A 162 -3.69 4.10 -1.73
CA GLU A 162 -3.79 2.64 -1.73
C GLU A 162 -4.56 2.10 -2.95
N LEU A 163 -5.55 2.86 -3.45
CA LEU A 163 -6.20 2.54 -4.71
C LEU A 163 -5.24 2.72 -5.90
N ALA A 164 -4.30 3.67 -5.84
CA ALA A 164 -3.30 3.82 -6.90
C ALA A 164 -2.40 2.58 -7.00
N HIS A 165 -1.96 2.02 -5.86
CA HIS A 165 -1.27 0.72 -5.81
C HIS A 165 -2.13 -0.39 -6.42
N ALA A 166 -3.38 -0.52 -5.97
CA ALA A 166 -4.28 -1.56 -6.47
C ALA A 166 -4.55 -1.41 -7.98
N LEU A 167 -4.73 -0.19 -8.48
CA LEU A 167 -4.91 0.07 -9.90
C LEU A 167 -3.68 -0.33 -10.68
N HIS A 168 -2.49 0.06 -10.23
CA HIS A 168 -1.25 -0.30 -10.89
C HIS A 168 -1.10 -1.81 -10.99
N GLN A 169 -1.07 -2.49 -9.85
CA GLN A 169 -0.65 -3.89 -9.77
C GLN A 169 -1.77 -4.87 -10.18
N MET A 170 -3.04 -4.50 -9.98
CA MET A 170 -4.16 -5.42 -10.14
C MET A 170 -5.04 -5.11 -11.37
N ALA A 171 -4.80 -4.01 -12.08
CA ALA A 171 -5.61 -3.63 -13.25
C ALA A 171 -4.81 -3.08 -14.42
N ILE A 172 -4.07 -1.98 -14.24
CA ILE A 172 -3.41 -1.23 -15.30
C ILE A 172 -2.44 -2.13 -16.06
N VAL A 173 -1.59 -2.90 -15.37
CA VAL A 173 -0.63 -3.82 -16.02
C VAL A 173 -1.29 -4.91 -16.88
N PHE A 174 -2.57 -5.23 -16.63
CA PHE A 174 -3.32 -6.20 -17.43
C PHE A 174 -4.06 -5.54 -18.61
N VAL A 175 -4.45 -4.27 -18.47
CA VAL A 175 -5.15 -3.51 -19.52
C VAL A 175 -4.16 -2.85 -20.49
N HIS A 176 -3.00 -2.43 -19.97
CA HIS A 176 -1.92 -1.72 -20.67
C HIS A 176 -0.60 -2.47 -20.41
N PRO A 177 -0.27 -3.51 -21.20
CA PRO A 177 0.88 -4.37 -20.95
C PRO A 177 2.25 -3.68 -21.00
N ASP A 178 2.36 -2.52 -21.66
CA ASP A 178 3.56 -1.69 -21.76
C ASP A 178 3.72 -0.69 -20.60
N PHE A 179 2.72 -0.58 -19.72
CA PHE A 179 2.71 0.41 -18.64
C PHE A 179 3.85 0.23 -17.65
N GLN A 180 4.18 -1.02 -17.28
CA GLN A 180 5.22 -1.30 -16.28
C GLN A 180 6.59 -0.79 -16.74
N GLU A 181 6.96 -1.05 -18.00
CA GLU A 181 8.23 -0.60 -18.58
C GLU A 181 8.32 0.92 -18.62
N LYS A 182 7.24 1.61 -19.04
CA LYS A 182 7.17 3.07 -19.05
C LYS A 182 7.31 3.67 -17.65
N LEU A 183 6.67 3.06 -16.65
CA LEU A 183 6.73 3.54 -15.26
C LEU A 183 8.14 3.36 -14.67
N GLU A 184 8.77 2.21 -14.94
CA GLU A 184 10.16 1.95 -14.54
C GLU A 184 11.14 2.95 -15.18
N GLU A 185 10.99 3.26 -16.47
CA GLU A 185 11.80 4.28 -17.14
C GLU A 185 11.62 5.66 -16.48
N CYS A 186 10.39 6.06 -16.17
CA CYS A 186 10.12 7.31 -15.46
C CYS A 186 10.80 7.35 -14.10
N PHE A 187 10.68 6.27 -13.32
CA PHE A 187 11.28 6.16 -11.99
C PHE A 187 12.82 6.21 -12.04
N GLU A 188 13.44 5.52 -13.01
CA GLU A 188 14.88 5.55 -13.20
C GLU A 188 15.40 6.96 -13.52
N LEU A 189 14.70 7.69 -14.40
CA LEU A 189 15.04 9.06 -14.75
C LEU A 189 14.85 10.01 -13.56
N ALA A 190 13.71 9.91 -12.86
CA ALA A 190 13.44 10.71 -11.68
C ALA A 190 14.47 10.48 -10.56
N THR A 191 14.95 9.24 -10.41
CA THR A 191 16.03 8.89 -9.49
C THR A 191 17.37 9.52 -9.89
N LYS A 192 17.75 9.44 -11.17
CA LYS A 192 18.98 10.07 -11.69
C LYS A 192 18.95 11.60 -11.53
N GLU A 193 17.78 12.19 -11.73
CA GLU A 193 17.54 13.63 -11.61
C GLU A 193 17.25 14.07 -10.17
N LYS A 194 17.18 13.13 -9.21
CA LYS A 194 16.92 13.38 -7.78
C LYS A 194 15.61 14.14 -7.51
N ILE A 195 14.60 13.98 -8.36
CA ILE A 195 13.32 14.73 -8.26
C ILE A 195 12.65 14.49 -6.92
N TRP A 196 12.62 13.23 -6.47
CA TRP A 196 11.98 12.78 -5.24
C TRP A 196 12.98 12.42 -4.14
N GLU A 197 14.25 12.84 -4.27
CA GLU A 197 15.32 12.41 -3.35
C GLU A 197 14.96 12.70 -1.88
N GLY A 198 15.00 11.66 -1.05
CA GLY A 198 14.72 11.75 0.39
C GLY A 198 13.25 11.55 0.76
N THR A 199 12.32 11.50 -0.21
CA THR A 199 10.90 11.27 0.04
C THR A 199 10.51 9.79 -0.10
N TYR A 200 9.31 9.44 0.36
CA TYR A 200 8.72 8.10 0.25
C TYR A 200 8.55 7.66 -1.20
N ALA A 201 8.22 8.60 -2.10
CA ALA A 201 8.14 8.36 -3.54
C ALA A 201 9.46 7.86 -4.17
N SER A 202 10.62 8.14 -3.56
CA SER A 202 11.91 7.64 -4.05
C SER A 202 12.25 6.22 -3.60
N THR A 203 11.44 5.60 -2.74
CA THR A 203 11.79 4.30 -2.14
C THR A 203 11.71 3.16 -3.13
N ASN A 204 10.72 3.16 -4.03
CA ASN A 204 10.57 2.21 -5.12
C ASN A 204 9.53 2.71 -6.15
N VAL A 205 9.44 2.01 -7.29
CA VAL A 205 8.55 2.35 -8.41
C VAL A 205 7.05 2.32 -8.06
N TYR A 206 6.62 1.50 -7.10
CA TYR A 206 5.22 1.42 -6.67
C TYR A 206 4.84 2.67 -5.88
N GLU A 207 5.68 3.08 -4.91
CA GLU A 207 5.44 4.31 -4.14
C GLU A 207 5.57 5.55 -5.01
N TYR A 208 6.51 5.56 -5.95
CA TYR A 208 6.63 6.62 -6.96
C TYR A 208 5.30 6.85 -7.70
N TRP A 209 4.64 5.77 -8.13
CA TRP A 209 3.33 5.86 -8.77
C TRP A 209 2.25 6.34 -7.80
N ALA A 210 2.13 5.73 -6.62
CA ALA A 210 1.06 6.04 -5.68
C ALA A 210 1.14 7.49 -5.15
N GLU A 211 2.34 7.95 -4.80
CA GLU A 211 2.62 9.33 -4.38
C GLU A 211 2.36 10.33 -5.52
N GLY A 212 2.73 9.98 -6.74
CA GLY A 212 2.41 10.77 -7.93
C GLY A 212 0.90 10.91 -8.15
N VAL A 213 0.15 9.81 -8.05
CA VAL A 213 -1.32 9.83 -8.17
C VAL A 213 -1.96 10.62 -7.03
N GLN A 214 -1.45 10.48 -5.81
CA GLN A 214 -1.89 11.25 -4.66
C GLN A 214 -1.67 12.76 -4.87
N SER A 215 -0.51 13.14 -5.41
CA SER A 215 -0.23 14.53 -5.81
C SER A 215 -1.11 14.99 -6.96
N TRP A 216 -1.39 14.12 -7.94
CA TRP A 216 -2.30 14.41 -9.06
C TRP A 216 -3.72 14.77 -8.61
N PHE A 217 -4.17 14.30 -7.44
CA PHE A 217 -5.46 14.64 -6.86
C PHE A 217 -5.39 15.71 -5.76
N ASP A 218 -4.25 16.37 -5.59
CA ASP A 218 -3.97 17.42 -4.58
C ASP A 218 -4.27 16.95 -3.15
N THR A 219 -3.82 15.74 -2.81
CA THR A 219 -3.99 15.18 -1.45
C THR A 219 -2.74 14.55 -0.89
N ASN A 220 -1.56 14.87 -1.45
CA ASN A 220 -0.33 14.45 -0.83
C ASN A 220 0.01 15.31 0.38
N ARG A 221 0.82 14.78 1.28
CA ARG A 221 1.38 15.60 2.35
C ARG A 221 2.53 16.44 1.82
N GLU A 222 2.73 17.59 2.44
CA GLU A 222 3.81 18.51 2.09
C GLU A 222 4.84 18.58 3.23
N ASN A 223 6.14 18.45 2.88
CA ASN A 223 7.29 18.81 3.71
C ASN A 223 7.34 18.20 5.12
N ASP A 224 7.09 16.89 5.25
CA ASP A 224 7.29 16.16 6.51
C ASP A 224 8.50 15.20 6.45
N HIS A 225 8.56 14.20 7.34
CA HIS A 225 9.65 13.21 7.34
C HIS A 225 9.72 12.39 6.05
N ASP A 226 8.57 12.13 5.44
CA ASP A 226 8.41 11.22 4.31
C ASP A 226 8.05 11.95 3.01
N HIS A 227 7.61 13.20 3.06
CA HIS A 227 7.12 13.93 1.89
C HIS A 227 7.93 15.20 1.59
N GLY A 228 8.02 15.54 0.31
CA GLY A 228 8.70 16.73 -0.20
C GLY A 228 7.73 17.86 -0.53
N SER A 229 8.11 18.69 -1.51
CA SER A 229 7.34 19.85 -1.98
C SER A 229 6.51 19.58 -3.25
N ILE A 230 6.23 18.31 -3.56
CA ILE A 230 5.45 17.93 -4.75
C ILE A 230 4.18 17.28 -4.22
N ASP A 231 3.23 18.09 -3.78
CA ASP A 231 1.98 17.60 -3.18
C ASP A 231 0.74 17.93 -4.00
N THR A 232 0.87 18.80 -5.00
CA THR A 232 -0.20 19.16 -5.93
C THR A 232 0.07 18.68 -7.36
N ARG A 233 -0.99 18.64 -8.18
CA ARG A 233 -0.87 18.33 -9.61
C ARG A 233 -0.02 19.37 -10.33
N GLU A 234 -0.12 20.63 -9.94
CA GLU A 234 0.63 21.72 -10.57
C GLU A 234 2.14 21.50 -10.37
N GLU A 235 2.56 21.24 -9.14
CA GLU A 235 3.96 20.94 -8.82
C GLU A 235 4.41 19.65 -9.48
N LEU A 236 3.57 18.61 -9.50
CA LEU A 236 3.88 17.36 -10.19
C LEU A 236 4.14 17.58 -11.68
N LYS A 237 3.27 18.33 -12.37
CA LYS A 237 3.45 18.67 -13.79
C LYS A 237 4.73 19.46 -14.05
N LYS A 238 5.13 20.31 -13.10
CA LYS A 238 6.34 21.14 -13.19
C LYS A 238 7.62 20.34 -12.90
N SER A 239 7.61 19.51 -11.87
CA SER A 239 8.78 18.83 -11.33
C SER A 239 9.02 17.47 -11.99
N ASP A 240 7.96 16.69 -12.27
CA ASP A 240 8.01 15.38 -12.92
C ASP A 240 6.97 15.25 -14.05
N PRO A 241 7.14 15.97 -15.17
CA PRO A 241 6.19 15.95 -16.28
C PRO A 241 6.01 14.57 -16.92
N ARG A 242 6.97 13.65 -16.75
CA ARG A 242 6.89 12.27 -17.28
C ARG A 242 5.88 11.45 -16.49
N LEU A 243 5.98 11.46 -15.15
CA LEU A 243 4.99 10.81 -14.30
C LEU A 243 3.59 11.44 -14.47
N ALA A 244 3.54 12.77 -14.53
CA ALA A 244 2.30 13.49 -14.80
C ALA A 244 1.64 13.05 -16.12
N GLY A 245 2.45 12.84 -17.17
CA GLY A 245 2.00 12.33 -18.46
C GLY A 245 1.41 10.92 -18.37
N LEU A 246 2.08 9.99 -17.67
CA LEU A 246 1.56 8.63 -17.46
C LEU A 246 0.25 8.62 -16.67
N ILE A 247 0.15 9.42 -15.62
CA ILE A 247 -1.09 9.52 -14.84
C ILE A 247 -2.22 10.08 -15.69
N SER A 248 -1.94 11.10 -16.50
CA SER A 248 -2.90 11.68 -17.45
C SER A 248 -3.37 10.68 -18.51
N GLU A 249 -2.46 9.88 -19.07
CA GLU A 249 -2.79 8.82 -20.04
C GLU A 249 -3.76 7.79 -19.46
N ILE A 250 -3.57 7.41 -18.20
CA ILE A 250 -4.38 6.36 -17.55
C ILE A 250 -5.67 6.90 -16.93
N LEU A 251 -5.60 7.96 -16.12
CA LEU A 251 -6.71 8.47 -15.32
C LEU A 251 -7.38 9.71 -15.93
N GLY A 252 -6.79 10.27 -16.99
CA GLY A 252 -7.30 11.45 -17.69
C GLY A 252 -7.01 12.78 -17.00
N GLU A 253 -7.30 13.87 -17.71
CA GLU A 253 -7.15 15.26 -17.24
C GLU A 253 -8.41 15.75 -16.50
N THR A 254 -8.85 15.03 -15.47
CA THR A 254 -10.02 15.46 -14.69
C THR A 254 -9.74 16.75 -13.93
N GLU A 255 -10.62 17.74 -14.02
CA GLU A 255 -10.54 18.98 -13.21
C GLU A 255 -10.83 18.75 -11.72
N TRP A 256 -11.33 17.57 -11.35
CA TRP A 256 -11.60 17.26 -9.95
C TRP A 256 -10.30 17.16 -9.14
N ARG A 257 -10.33 17.71 -7.93
CA ARG A 257 -9.31 17.59 -6.89
C ARG A 257 -9.95 17.16 -5.61
N TYR A 258 -9.22 16.40 -4.81
CA TYR A 258 -9.69 16.00 -3.51
C TYR A 258 -9.90 17.23 -2.63
N GLN A 259 -10.99 17.18 -1.88
CA GLN A 259 -11.29 18.10 -0.81
C GLN A 259 -11.89 17.26 0.30
N ARG A 260 -11.43 17.51 1.53
CA ARG A 260 -12.01 16.89 2.72
C ARG A 260 -13.52 17.14 2.74
N PRO A 261 -14.35 16.17 3.16
CA PRO A 261 -15.80 16.29 3.14
C PRO A 261 -16.36 17.62 3.68
N GLN A 262 -15.76 18.15 4.76
CA GLN A 262 -16.14 19.40 5.40
C GLN A 262 -15.74 20.67 4.62
N ASP A 263 -14.72 20.59 3.75
CA ASP A 263 -14.17 21.73 3.01
C ASP A 263 -14.80 21.90 1.63
N ARG A 264 -15.65 20.96 1.21
CA ARG A 264 -16.33 21.00 -0.09
C ARG A 264 -17.35 22.14 -0.14
N LYS A 265 -17.23 22.99 -1.16
CA LYS A 265 -18.18 24.11 -1.42
C LYS A 265 -19.64 23.65 -1.44
N GLU A 266 -19.90 22.52 -2.09
CA GLU A 266 -21.20 21.87 -2.10
C GLU A 266 -21.13 20.57 -1.31
N ARG A 267 -22.00 20.45 -0.30
CA ARG A 267 -22.10 19.23 0.48
C ARG A 267 -22.49 18.07 -0.43
N SER A 268 -21.67 17.02 -0.43
CA SER A 268 -21.91 15.85 -1.25
C SER A 268 -23.22 15.15 -0.87
N THR A 269 -24.03 14.80 -1.87
CA THR A 269 -25.39 14.24 -1.66
C THR A 269 -25.36 12.94 -0.87
N HIS A 270 -24.35 12.10 -1.07
CA HIS A 270 -24.17 10.83 -0.36
C HIS A 270 -23.80 10.99 1.11
N LEU A 271 -23.37 12.19 1.53
CA LEU A 271 -23.10 12.56 2.92
C LEU A 271 -24.24 13.36 3.56
N LYS A 272 -25.43 13.42 2.94
CA LYS A 272 -26.59 14.08 3.54
C LYS A 272 -26.95 13.39 4.87
N GLY A 273 -27.01 14.17 5.95
CA GLY A 273 -27.33 13.67 7.30
C GLY A 273 -26.12 13.26 8.13
N PHE A 274 -24.92 13.13 7.54
CA PHE A 274 -23.68 12.97 8.29
C PHE A 274 -23.40 14.17 9.20
N ASP A 275 -22.98 13.93 10.44
CA ASP A 275 -22.69 14.99 11.41
C ASP A 275 -21.43 14.62 12.19
N LEU A 276 -20.31 15.21 11.79
CA LEU A 276 -18.98 14.91 12.35
C LEU A 276 -18.92 15.07 13.87
N ILE A 277 -19.71 15.98 14.44
CA ILE A 277 -19.72 16.25 15.89
C ILE A 277 -20.33 15.06 16.66
N LYS A 278 -21.20 14.26 16.01
CA LYS A 278 -21.81 13.07 16.62
C LYS A 278 -20.95 11.82 16.48
N GLU A 279 -19.92 11.87 15.65
CA GLU A 279 -19.03 10.74 15.43
C GLU A 279 -18.04 10.57 16.58
N LYS A 280 -17.64 9.34 16.82
CA LYS A 280 -16.57 9.04 17.78
C LYS A 280 -15.23 9.22 17.10
N SER A 281 -14.29 9.84 17.80
CA SER A 281 -12.90 9.97 17.37
C SER A 281 -12.23 8.60 17.21
N PHE A 282 -11.24 8.55 16.32
CA PHE A 282 -10.26 7.47 16.29
C PHE A 282 -9.27 7.65 17.44
N ALA A 283 -8.86 6.55 18.05
CA ALA A 283 -7.77 6.53 19.01
C ALA A 283 -7.11 5.16 18.98
N TRP A 284 -5.78 5.14 18.95
CA TRP A 284 -5.04 3.90 19.12
C TRP A 284 -5.32 3.31 20.50
N PRO A 285 -5.66 2.01 20.61
CA PRO A 285 -5.67 1.29 21.88
C PRO A 285 -4.36 1.49 22.65
N GLU A 286 -4.44 1.58 23.97
CA GLU A 286 -3.27 1.81 24.83
C GLU A 286 -2.14 0.81 24.57
N ARG A 287 -2.49 -0.46 24.31
CA ARG A 287 -1.51 -1.50 23.95
C ARG A 287 -0.70 -1.17 22.68
N PHE A 288 -1.32 -0.55 21.68
CA PHE A 288 -0.67 -0.19 20.41
C PHE A 288 0.17 1.07 20.60
N ALA A 289 -0.35 2.08 21.30
CA ALA A 289 0.40 3.28 21.64
C ALA A 289 1.67 2.95 22.45
N ARG A 290 1.54 2.06 23.45
CA ARG A 290 2.68 1.58 24.25
C ARG A 290 3.69 0.80 23.40
N TRP A 291 3.22 -0.15 22.59
CA TRP A 291 4.11 -0.93 21.73
C TRP A 291 4.88 -0.04 20.75
N LYS A 292 4.22 0.94 20.12
CA LYS A 292 4.88 1.90 19.22
C LYS A 292 5.96 2.70 19.92
N LYS A 293 5.66 3.22 21.11
CA LYS A 293 6.64 3.94 21.93
C LYS A 293 7.85 3.07 22.24
N ASP A 294 7.64 1.83 22.67
CA ASP A 294 8.71 0.90 22.98
C ASP A 294 9.52 0.53 21.71
N PHE A 295 8.85 0.40 20.56
CA PHE A 295 9.49 0.12 19.27
C PHE A 295 10.37 1.29 18.83
N ASP A 296 9.88 2.52 18.91
CA ASP A 296 10.62 3.75 18.55
C ASP A 296 11.81 4.02 19.46
N LEU A 297 11.75 3.56 20.71
CA LEU A 297 12.88 3.59 21.65
C LEU A 297 13.84 2.41 21.43
N GLY A 298 13.50 1.45 20.57
CA GLY A 298 14.25 0.23 20.34
C GLY A 298 14.33 -0.65 21.59
N LEU A 299 13.25 -0.71 22.36
CA LEU A 299 13.05 -1.60 23.51
C LEU A 299 12.38 -2.92 23.10
N VAL A 300 11.63 -2.89 22.00
CA VAL A 300 11.10 -4.08 21.33
C VAL A 300 11.53 -4.07 19.86
N SER A 301 11.50 -5.22 19.21
CA SER A 301 11.78 -5.36 17.78
C SER A 301 10.75 -6.25 17.10
N LEU A 302 10.84 -6.33 15.77
CA LEU A 302 10.02 -7.26 14.97
C LEU A 302 10.59 -8.68 14.95
N ALA A 303 11.77 -8.90 15.55
CA ALA A 303 12.40 -10.20 15.56
C ALA A 303 11.58 -11.20 16.39
N PRO A 304 11.52 -12.48 15.98
CA PRO A 304 10.93 -13.54 16.80
C PRO A 304 11.54 -13.55 18.20
N GLU A 305 10.71 -13.89 19.19
CA GLU A 305 11.15 -13.98 20.58
C GLU A 305 12.39 -14.88 20.72
N GLY A 306 13.36 -14.44 21.52
CA GLY A 306 14.63 -15.14 21.72
C GLY A 306 15.67 -14.93 20.61
N SER A 307 15.39 -14.11 19.59
CA SER A 307 16.39 -13.73 18.60
C SER A 307 17.55 -12.97 19.26
N PRO A 308 18.81 -13.43 19.11
CA PRO A 308 19.95 -12.77 19.74
C PRO A 308 20.20 -11.38 19.14
N GLU A 309 20.62 -10.45 20.00
CA GLU A 309 21.09 -9.13 19.59
C GLU A 309 22.52 -9.21 19.05
N ILE A 310 22.77 -8.52 17.93
CA ILE A 310 24.05 -8.49 17.24
C ILE A 310 24.84 -7.27 17.70
N ASN A 311 26.09 -7.50 18.09
CA ASN A 311 27.06 -6.43 18.31
C ASN A 311 27.79 -6.08 17.02
N THR A 312 27.99 -4.78 16.79
CA THR A 312 28.82 -4.28 15.70
C THR A 312 30.31 -4.39 16.05
N ILE A 313 31.13 -4.53 15.03
CA ILE A 313 32.59 -4.71 15.08
C ILE A 313 33.21 -3.64 14.17
N LYS A 314 34.42 -3.17 14.50
CA LYS A 314 35.17 -2.26 13.62
C LYS A 314 35.39 -2.91 12.26
N SER A 315 35.26 -2.12 11.20
CA SER A 315 35.30 -2.59 9.82
C SER A 315 36.64 -3.18 9.38
N ASP A 316 37.73 -2.83 10.06
CA ASP A 316 39.10 -3.31 9.81
C ASP A 316 39.44 -4.65 10.51
N ASP A 317 38.56 -5.13 11.39
CA ASP A 317 38.74 -6.39 12.12
C ASP A 317 38.74 -7.59 11.16
N LYS A 318 39.72 -8.48 11.35
CA LYS A 318 39.90 -9.68 10.51
C LYS A 318 38.66 -10.58 10.46
N LYS A 319 37.84 -10.61 11.51
CA LYS A 319 36.62 -11.44 11.62
C LYS A 319 35.48 -11.00 10.71
N VAL A 320 35.51 -9.76 10.25
CA VAL A 320 34.45 -9.15 9.42
C VAL A 320 34.97 -8.73 8.05
N ARG A 321 36.09 -9.31 7.59
CA ARG A 321 36.65 -8.97 6.27
C ARG A 321 35.81 -9.50 5.11
N LYS A 322 35.21 -10.68 5.27
CA LYS A 322 34.42 -11.38 4.26
C LYS A 322 33.39 -12.31 4.90
N SER A 323 32.35 -12.66 4.16
CA SER A 323 31.38 -13.66 4.60
C SER A 323 31.96 -15.07 4.63
N ASP A 324 31.43 -15.91 5.53
CA ASP A 324 31.59 -17.35 5.48
C ASP A 324 30.49 -17.99 4.61
N PHE A 325 30.86 -18.98 3.82
CA PHE A 325 29.88 -19.78 3.08
C PHE A 325 29.05 -20.63 4.05
N SER A 326 27.73 -20.55 3.90
CA SER A 326 26.78 -21.33 4.69
C SER A 326 25.52 -21.64 3.90
N ARG A 327 24.96 -22.83 4.13
CA ARG A 327 23.62 -23.21 3.64
C ARG A 327 22.52 -22.98 4.68
N LYS A 328 22.88 -22.51 5.89
CA LYS A 328 21.93 -22.26 6.97
C LYS A 328 21.38 -20.85 6.83
N ARG A 329 20.10 -20.74 6.44
CA ARG A 329 19.40 -19.46 6.35
C ARG A 329 19.30 -18.79 7.72
N SER A 330 19.39 -17.47 7.72
CA SER A 330 19.20 -16.61 8.88
C SER A 330 18.45 -15.35 8.45
N MET A 331 17.49 -14.90 9.26
CA MET A 331 16.80 -13.63 9.08
C MET A 331 17.44 -12.56 9.96
N LEU A 332 17.80 -11.42 9.37
CA LEU A 332 18.24 -10.25 10.11
C LEU A 332 17.07 -9.27 10.24
N TYR A 333 16.77 -8.87 11.47
CA TYR A 333 15.84 -7.80 11.81
C TYR A 333 16.65 -6.57 12.20
N PHE A 334 16.76 -5.60 11.30
CA PHE A 334 17.54 -4.39 11.49
C PHE A 334 16.62 -3.21 11.80
N HIS A 335 16.98 -2.35 12.75
CA HIS A 335 16.28 -1.09 13.03
C HIS A 335 17.28 0.06 13.13
N ASN A 336 17.17 1.05 12.24
CA ASN A 336 18.00 2.25 12.27
C ASN A 336 17.37 3.33 13.16
N LEU A 337 17.85 3.48 14.39
CA LEU A 337 17.48 4.58 15.28
C LEU A 337 18.52 5.70 15.32
N THR A 338 19.50 5.68 14.44
CA THR A 338 20.44 6.78 14.28
C THR A 338 19.75 7.97 13.63
N GLN A 339 20.19 9.19 13.92
CA GLN A 339 19.67 10.42 13.29
C GLN A 339 20.12 10.59 11.83
N LYS A 340 20.62 9.53 11.19
CA LYS A 340 21.21 9.56 9.86
C LYS A 340 20.67 8.42 9.01
N SER A 341 20.60 8.66 7.71
CA SER A 341 20.46 7.57 6.74
C SER A 341 21.75 6.76 6.67
N ILE A 342 21.61 5.45 6.59
CA ILE A 342 22.73 4.51 6.43
C ILE A 342 22.57 3.71 5.15
N VAL A 343 23.68 3.11 4.70
CA VAL A 343 23.67 2.04 3.69
C VAL A 343 24.11 0.75 4.35
N LEU A 344 23.29 -0.28 4.22
CA LEU A 344 23.56 -1.64 4.65
C LEU A 344 23.97 -2.49 3.44
N GLU A 345 25.15 -3.11 3.47
CA GLU A 345 25.73 -3.86 2.35
C GLU A 345 26.17 -5.25 2.81
N TRP A 346 25.85 -6.28 2.04
CA TRP A 346 26.41 -7.62 2.26
C TRP A 346 27.86 -7.65 1.76
N ILE A 347 28.79 -8.19 2.54
CA ILE A 347 30.17 -8.39 2.13
C ILE A 347 30.32 -9.81 1.59
N ASP A 348 30.63 -9.99 0.32
CA ASP A 348 30.73 -11.30 -0.33
C ASP A 348 31.92 -12.16 0.18
N PHE A 349 32.10 -13.35 -0.40
CA PHE A 349 33.13 -14.30 0.01
C PHE A 349 34.55 -13.84 -0.35
N GLU A 350 34.66 -12.87 -1.25
CA GLU A 350 35.89 -12.23 -1.67
C GLU A 350 36.16 -10.94 -0.86
N GLY A 351 35.18 -10.45 -0.09
CA GLY A 351 35.30 -9.26 0.75
C GLY A 351 34.76 -7.98 0.11
N ASN A 352 34.03 -8.07 -1.00
CA ASN A 352 33.48 -6.93 -1.71
C ASN A 352 32.03 -6.64 -1.28
N PRO A 353 31.61 -5.37 -1.19
CA PRO A 353 30.24 -5.00 -0.89
C PRO A 353 29.29 -5.32 -2.05
N ARG A 354 28.10 -5.84 -1.71
CA ARG A 354 27.01 -6.26 -2.59
C ARG A 354 25.67 -5.96 -1.92
N GLN A 355 24.59 -5.99 -2.69
CA GLN A 355 23.20 -5.93 -2.19
C GLN A 355 22.97 -4.77 -1.22
N SER A 356 23.22 -3.55 -1.69
CA SER A 356 23.06 -2.33 -0.90
C SER A 356 21.59 -2.03 -0.63
N ARG A 357 21.29 -1.60 0.60
CA ARG A 357 19.98 -1.08 1.00
C ARG A 357 20.16 0.20 1.80
N ILE A 358 19.43 1.24 1.46
CA ILE A 358 19.39 2.48 2.23
C ILE A 358 18.34 2.32 3.34
N LEU A 359 18.67 2.75 4.56
CA LEU A 359 17.74 2.83 5.68
C LEU A 359 17.83 4.23 6.29
N ARG A 360 16.75 5.01 6.21
CA ARG A 360 16.61 6.34 6.83
C ARG A 360 16.45 6.22 8.34
N HIS A 361 16.39 7.35 9.04
CA HIS A 361 16.06 7.35 10.47
C HIS A 361 14.70 6.65 10.68
N ARG A 362 14.63 5.73 11.66
CA ARG A 362 13.47 4.89 12.02
C ARG A 362 13.06 3.83 10.99
N ASP A 363 13.77 3.74 9.87
CA ASP A 363 13.57 2.62 8.96
C ASP A 363 14.03 1.32 9.63
N HIS A 364 13.31 0.25 9.33
CA HIS A 364 13.65 -1.10 9.74
C HIS A 364 13.56 -2.04 8.53
N ALA A 365 14.26 -3.16 8.60
CA ALA A 365 14.31 -4.11 7.51
C ALA A 365 14.40 -5.55 8.01
N GLU A 366 13.67 -6.43 7.32
CA GLU A 366 13.84 -7.87 7.38
C GLU A 366 14.68 -8.32 6.19
N ILE A 367 15.80 -9.00 6.46
CA ILE A 367 16.77 -9.37 5.44
C ILE A 367 17.06 -10.87 5.52
N SER A 368 16.64 -11.59 4.47
CA SER A 368 16.96 -13.00 4.31
C SER A 368 18.41 -13.16 3.91
N SER A 369 19.18 -13.89 4.70
CA SER A 369 20.62 -14.09 4.49
C SER A 369 21.04 -15.47 5.03
N PHE A 370 22.33 -15.66 5.32
CA PHE A 370 22.86 -16.91 5.84
C PHE A 370 23.75 -16.69 7.06
N VAL A 371 23.77 -17.69 7.95
CA VAL A 371 24.68 -17.74 9.09
C VAL A 371 26.12 -17.53 8.63
N GLY A 372 26.88 -16.65 9.31
CA GLY A 372 28.27 -16.33 8.95
C GLY A 372 28.41 -15.25 7.87
N HIS A 373 27.31 -14.76 7.29
CA HIS A 373 27.37 -13.60 6.40
C HIS A 373 27.77 -12.35 7.18
N VAL A 374 28.69 -11.59 6.59
CA VAL A 374 29.13 -10.29 7.07
C VAL A 374 28.33 -9.19 6.38
N TRP A 375 27.86 -8.24 7.17
CA TRP A 375 27.18 -7.04 6.70
C TRP A 375 27.92 -5.80 7.15
N GLN A 376 27.87 -4.76 6.33
CA GLN A 376 28.56 -3.48 6.51
C GLN A 376 27.56 -2.34 6.61
N ILE A 377 27.80 -1.42 7.54
CA ILE A 377 27.03 -0.21 7.77
C ILE A 377 27.87 1.00 7.36
N LYS A 378 27.36 1.80 6.42
CA LYS A 378 27.95 3.06 5.94
C LYS A 378 27.05 4.25 6.26
N ASP A 379 27.67 5.41 6.40
CA ASP A 379 26.96 6.70 6.38
C ASP A 379 26.49 6.96 4.95
N TYR A 380 25.21 7.26 4.75
CA TYR A 380 24.67 7.52 3.41
C TYR A 380 25.29 8.77 2.76
N ALA A 381 25.50 9.83 3.54
CA ALA A 381 25.93 11.13 3.01
C ALA A 381 27.43 11.16 2.70
N THR A 382 28.27 10.59 3.57
CA THR A 382 29.73 10.61 3.38
C THR A 382 30.26 9.37 2.65
N GLY A 383 29.47 8.28 2.61
CA GLY A 383 29.91 6.97 2.16
C GLY A 383 30.91 6.28 3.10
N SER A 384 31.21 6.87 4.27
CA SER A 384 32.20 6.33 5.20
C SER A 384 31.71 5.02 5.82
N VAL A 385 32.61 4.04 5.89
CA VAL A 385 32.33 2.74 6.52
C VAL A 385 32.52 2.86 8.03
N GLY A 386 31.45 2.72 8.79
CA GLY A 386 31.51 2.77 10.25
C GLY A 386 31.86 1.42 10.87
N SER A 387 30.97 0.46 10.69
CA SER A 387 31.07 -0.84 11.36
C SER A 387 30.54 -1.97 10.49
N ARG A 388 30.92 -3.19 10.87
CA ARG A 388 30.43 -4.43 10.27
C ARG A 388 29.88 -5.36 11.36
N PHE A 389 29.14 -6.38 10.98
CA PHE A 389 28.69 -7.42 11.89
C PHE A 389 28.56 -8.76 11.17
N VAL A 390 28.55 -9.86 11.93
CA VAL A 390 28.41 -11.23 11.42
C VAL A 390 27.08 -11.79 11.88
N LEU A 391 26.34 -12.43 10.97
CA LEU A 391 25.12 -13.14 11.35
C LEU A 391 25.45 -14.38 12.20
N PRO A 392 24.89 -14.50 13.42
CA PRO A 392 25.18 -15.60 14.33
C PRO A 392 24.58 -16.93 13.84
N LYS A 393 24.90 -18.04 14.52
CA LYS A 393 24.38 -19.38 14.20
C LYS A 393 22.92 -19.57 14.65
N ASN A 394 22.03 -18.68 14.23
CA ASN A 394 20.62 -18.62 14.62
C ASN A 394 19.72 -18.46 13.39
N LYS A 395 18.46 -18.92 13.49
CA LYS A 395 17.46 -18.76 12.42
C LYS A 395 17.05 -17.29 12.22
N ALA A 396 17.09 -16.51 13.28
CA ALA A 396 16.83 -15.08 13.27
C ALA A 396 17.80 -14.39 14.22
N SER A 397 18.04 -13.11 13.99
CA SER A 397 18.90 -12.24 14.82
C SER A 397 18.48 -10.79 14.63
N GLN A 398 18.81 -9.93 15.58
CA GLN A 398 18.35 -8.54 15.58
C GLN A 398 19.48 -7.55 15.83
N LEU A 399 19.37 -6.36 15.24
CA LEU A 399 20.30 -5.25 15.45
C LEU A 399 19.54 -3.93 15.44
N THR A 400 19.55 -3.24 16.59
CA THR A 400 19.04 -1.87 16.71
C THR A 400 20.22 -0.89 16.77
N LEU A 401 20.41 -0.12 15.71
CA LEU A 401 21.51 0.84 15.62
C LEU A 401 21.09 2.19 16.19
N LYS A 402 21.61 2.59 17.37
CA LYS A 402 21.28 3.87 18.03
C LYS A 402 22.36 4.95 17.87
N ASN A 403 23.61 4.58 18.17
CA ASN A 403 24.76 5.47 18.12
C ASN A 403 25.80 4.91 17.17
N PRO A 404 25.88 5.41 15.93
CA PRO A 404 26.89 4.93 15.03
C PRO A 404 28.27 5.35 15.57
N LYS A 405 29.18 4.40 15.77
CA LYS A 405 30.60 4.68 15.56
C LYS A 405 30.79 4.66 14.04
N LEU A 406 30.33 5.73 13.37
CA LEU A 406 30.46 5.93 11.92
C LEU A 406 31.70 6.75 11.58
#